data_AF-A0A178KGY9-F1
#
_entry.id   AF-A0A178KGY9-F1
#
_cell.length_a   1.000
_cell.length_b   1.000
_cell.length_c   1.000
_cell.angle_alpha   90.00
_cell.angle_beta   90.00
_cell.angle_gamma   90.00
#
_symmetry.space_group_name_H-M   'P 1'
#
loop_
_entity.id
_entity.type
_entity.pdbx_description
1 polymer ?
#
loop_
_entity_poly.entity_id
_entity_poly.type
_entity_poly.pdbx_seq_one_letter_code
_entity_poly.pdbx_strand_id
1 'polypeptide(L)'
;MFSKLFNLFRPSSKEDKCGRAETPSVQIKTSVVMSSSSSSSVSNARKLLKEATQLKKSKEYDAACEKLREAYEASDANELMVKERLRLPMYLQLAGKNDEGWKALNELNVEYVDVFSQAEIANQMRVFLQKEKQFKKAIMFSIWAIAKEIERDVQNVEASIENTDRMAELRAEYDFLEDDDEKEIHGYTPNGNPITDYAYELFLSRLTEAKSIEGVHQRIEKDMKKAKLLELTQPLANDISAYFSQKSHYRLEEVRDIIDKHVNVV
;
A
#
# COMPACT_ATOMS: atom_id res chain seq x y z
N MET A 1 19.25 20.55 -5.72
CA MET A 1 17.90 20.31 -6.28
C MET A 1 17.05 19.32 -5.46
N PHE A 2 17.61 18.28 -4.83
CA PHE A 2 16.85 17.27 -4.08
C PHE A 2 16.30 17.68 -2.70
N SER A 3 16.78 18.78 -2.10
CA SER A 3 16.21 19.33 -0.85
C SER A 3 14.74 19.78 -1.01
N LYS A 4 14.27 20.08 -2.23
CA LYS A 4 12.88 20.45 -2.48
C LYS A 4 11.93 19.25 -2.58
N LEU A 5 12.41 18.07 -2.96
CA LEU A 5 11.58 16.85 -3.07
C LEU A 5 11.31 16.20 -1.71
N PHE A 6 12.25 16.29 -0.75
CA PHE A 6 12.05 15.80 0.61
C PHE A 6 11.04 16.63 1.42
N ASN A 7 10.81 17.89 1.05
CA ASN A 7 9.84 18.77 1.72
C ASN A 7 8.37 18.42 1.39
N LEU A 8 8.10 17.47 0.49
CA LEU A 8 6.75 16.97 0.20
C LEU A 8 6.22 15.98 1.24
N PHE A 9 7.05 15.52 2.20
CA PHE A 9 6.65 14.56 3.24
C PHE A 9 6.20 15.21 4.56
N ARG A 10 5.80 16.49 4.56
CA ARG A 10 5.29 17.15 5.77
C ARG A 10 3.76 17.19 5.74
N PRO A 11 3.04 16.49 6.64
CA PRO A 11 1.61 16.72 6.82
C PRO A 11 1.40 18.16 7.30
N SER A 12 0.66 18.95 6.54
CA SER A 12 0.22 20.27 6.98
C SER A 12 -0.87 20.09 8.04
N SER A 13 -0.51 20.17 9.32
CA SER A 13 -1.46 20.38 10.40
C SER A 13 -2.13 21.75 10.23
N LYS A 14 -3.37 21.76 9.77
CA LYS A 14 -4.28 22.88 10.01
C LYS A 14 -5.57 22.33 10.59
N GLU A 15 -5.65 22.37 11.91
CA GLU A 15 -6.90 22.72 12.57
C GLU A 15 -7.35 24.07 12.02
N ASP A 16 -8.60 24.17 11.56
CA ASP A 16 -9.43 25.28 12.00
C ASP A 16 -10.92 24.99 11.77
N LYS A 17 -11.68 25.61 12.66
CA LYS A 17 -13.06 25.37 13.02
C LYS A 17 -14.07 25.89 11.98
N CYS A 18 -15.29 25.39 12.16
CA CYS A 18 -16.55 26.13 12.14
C CYS A 18 -17.47 25.86 10.94
N GLY A 19 -18.75 25.66 11.25
CA GLY A 19 -19.84 25.91 10.30
C GLY A 19 -20.86 24.79 10.20
N ARG A 20 -21.73 24.67 11.20
CA ARG A 20 -23.00 23.95 11.12
C ARG A 20 -23.87 24.69 10.09
N ALA A 21 -24.14 24.07 8.94
CA ALA A 21 -25.10 24.57 7.96
C ALA A 21 -26.17 23.49 7.73
N GLU A 22 -27.41 23.92 7.88
CA GLU A 22 -28.63 23.12 7.81
C GLU A 22 -28.85 22.59 6.39
N THR A 23 -29.18 21.30 6.27
CA THR A 23 -29.56 20.66 5.02
C THR A 23 -31.06 20.81 4.77
N PRO A 24 -31.51 21.31 3.61
CA PRO A 24 -32.89 21.15 3.20
C PRO A 24 -33.09 19.79 2.53
N SER A 25 -34.10 19.08 3.03
CA SER A 25 -34.67 17.83 2.52
C SER A 25 -35.04 17.89 1.03
N VAL A 26 -34.56 16.94 0.24
CA VAL A 26 -35.02 16.70 -1.14
C VAL A 26 -35.48 15.25 -1.30
N GLN A 27 -36.70 15.12 -1.79
CA GLN A 27 -37.47 13.89 -1.93
C GLN A 27 -36.90 12.95 -2.98
N ILE A 28 -36.80 11.66 -2.64
CA ILE A 28 -36.42 10.57 -3.51
C ILE A 28 -37.60 10.27 -4.47
N LYS A 29 -37.39 10.43 -5.77
CA LYS A 29 -38.24 9.81 -6.80
C LYS A 29 -37.52 8.62 -7.40
N THR A 30 -37.99 7.45 -7.02
CA THR A 30 -37.61 6.15 -7.55
C THR A 30 -38.15 6.01 -8.98
N SER A 31 -37.26 5.79 -9.96
CA SER A 31 -37.64 5.19 -11.23
C SER A 31 -36.64 4.08 -11.55
N VAL A 32 -37.10 2.86 -11.30
CA VAL A 32 -36.45 1.60 -11.65
C VAL A 32 -36.39 1.51 -13.17
N VAL A 33 -35.18 1.46 -13.73
CA VAL A 33 -34.97 0.92 -15.08
C VAL A 33 -33.96 -0.20 -14.94
N MET A 34 -34.47 -1.43 -14.94
CA MET A 34 -33.66 -2.63 -15.14
C MET A 34 -33.15 -2.61 -16.57
N SER A 35 -31.84 -2.45 -16.74
CA SER A 35 -31.14 -2.84 -17.97
C SER A 35 -30.16 -3.96 -17.64
N SER A 36 -30.65 -5.18 -17.73
CA SER A 36 -29.84 -6.38 -17.83
C SER A 36 -29.20 -6.44 -19.22
N SER A 37 -27.90 -6.20 -19.31
CA SER A 37 -27.11 -6.55 -20.47
C SER A 37 -25.70 -6.92 -20.04
N SER A 38 -25.54 -8.15 -19.55
CA SER A 38 -24.26 -8.80 -19.32
C SER A 38 -23.65 -9.25 -20.65
N SER A 39 -23.08 -8.30 -21.39
CA SER A 39 -21.94 -8.55 -22.26
C SER A 39 -20.71 -8.03 -21.53
N SER A 40 -19.72 -8.87 -21.27
CA SER A 40 -18.45 -8.46 -20.67
C SER A 40 -17.66 -7.59 -21.66
N SER A 41 -18.08 -6.33 -21.81
CA SER A 41 -17.31 -5.33 -22.52
C SER A 41 -16.01 -5.14 -21.75
N VAL A 42 -14.90 -5.60 -22.31
CA VAL A 42 -13.58 -5.34 -21.77
C VAL A 42 -13.46 -3.83 -21.57
N SER A 43 -13.29 -3.40 -20.32
CA SER A 43 -13.05 -2.00 -19.94
C SER A 43 -12.09 -1.32 -20.94
N ASN A 44 -12.44 -0.12 -21.38
CA ASN A 44 -11.64 0.64 -22.35
C ASN A 44 -10.26 0.95 -21.76
N ALA A 45 -10.21 1.37 -20.49
CA ALA A 45 -8.95 1.51 -19.75
C ALA A 45 -8.11 0.22 -19.79
N ARG A 46 -8.72 -0.95 -19.52
CA ARG A 46 -7.99 -2.24 -19.53
C ARG A 46 -7.49 -2.63 -20.91
N LYS A 47 -8.18 -2.26 -21.98
CA LYS A 47 -7.70 -2.46 -23.36
C LYS A 47 -6.45 -1.61 -23.61
N LEU A 48 -6.48 -0.33 -23.25
CA LEU A 48 -5.33 0.58 -23.37
C LEU A 48 -4.14 0.10 -22.54
N LEU A 49 -4.36 -0.44 -21.33
CA LEU A 49 -3.30 -1.05 -20.52
C LEU A 49 -2.63 -2.26 -21.19
N LYS A 50 -3.38 -3.07 -21.96
CA LYS A 50 -2.82 -4.18 -22.74
C LYS A 50 -1.95 -3.67 -23.88
N GLU A 51 -2.40 -2.64 -24.59
CA GLU A 51 -1.65 -1.99 -25.67
C GLU A 51 -0.35 -1.37 -25.14
N ALA A 52 -0.40 -0.63 -24.04
CA ALA A 52 0.77 -0.10 -23.35
C ALA A 52 1.79 -1.19 -22.99
N THR A 53 1.30 -2.35 -22.52
CA THR A 53 2.14 -3.50 -22.19
C THR A 53 2.85 -4.06 -23.43
N GLN A 54 2.15 -4.10 -24.58
CA GLN A 54 2.73 -4.54 -25.84
C GLN A 54 3.82 -3.56 -26.33
N LEU A 55 3.54 -2.26 -26.29
CA LEU A 55 4.53 -1.22 -26.63
C LEU A 55 5.78 -1.31 -25.75
N LYS A 56 5.60 -1.53 -24.44
CA LYS A 56 6.72 -1.75 -23.52
C LYS A 56 7.53 -3.00 -23.87
N LYS A 57 6.90 -4.08 -24.33
CA LYS A 57 7.61 -5.29 -24.78
C LYS A 57 8.44 -5.03 -26.03
N SER A 58 7.94 -4.19 -26.94
CA SER A 58 8.67 -3.69 -28.12
C SER A 58 9.74 -2.64 -27.80
N LYS A 59 9.90 -2.26 -26.52
CA LYS A 59 10.80 -1.19 -26.05
C LYS A 59 10.45 0.21 -26.56
N GLU A 60 9.23 0.40 -27.03
CA GLU A 60 8.67 1.70 -27.40
C GLU A 60 8.16 2.41 -26.14
N TYR A 61 9.07 2.77 -25.24
CA TYR A 61 8.71 3.21 -23.89
C TYR A 61 7.93 4.53 -23.87
N ASP A 62 8.26 5.48 -24.75
CA ASP A 62 7.53 6.74 -24.85
C ASP A 62 6.08 6.52 -25.30
N ALA A 63 5.88 5.74 -26.37
CA ALA A 63 4.55 5.37 -26.84
C ALA A 63 3.77 4.60 -25.76
N ALA A 64 4.44 3.70 -25.03
CA ALA A 64 3.84 3.00 -23.91
C ALA A 64 3.39 3.95 -22.79
N CYS A 65 4.16 5.00 -22.50
CA CYS A 65 3.78 6.02 -21.51
C CYS A 65 2.56 6.83 -21.97
N GLU A 66 2.52 7.29 -23.22
CA GLU A 66 1.34 7.97 -23.76
C GLU A 66 0.10 7.09 -23.66
N LYS A 67 0.25 5.79 -23.97
CA LYS A 67 -0.85 4.85 -23.89
C LYS A 67 -1.36 4.60 -22.47
N LEU A 68 -0.48 4.69 -21.47
CA LEU A 68 -0.89 4.65 -20.07
C LEU A 68 -1.64 5.92 -19.65
N ARG A 69 -1.22 7.10 -20.13
CA ARG A 69 -1.96 8.35 -19.85
C ARG A 69 -3.36 8.30 -20.45
N GLU A 70 -3.48 7.86 -21.71
CA GLU A 70 -4.80 7.61 -22.34
C GLU A 70 -5.65 6.66 -21.49
N ALA A 71 -5.05 5.59 -20.94
CA ALA A 71 -5.77 4.63 -20.09
C ALA A 71 -6.28 5.25 -18.78
N TYR A 72 -5.54 6.20 -18.21
CA TYR A 72 -5.88 6.85 -16.95
C TYR A 72 -6.89 8.00 -17.11
N GLU A 73 -7.07 8.49 -18.35
CA GLU A 73 -8.08 9.48 -18.72
C GLU A 73 -9.39 8.84 -19.24
N ALA A 74 -9.41 7.52 -19.41
CA ALA A 74 -10.61 6.80 -19.85
C ALA A 74 -11.75 6.92 -18.83
N SER A 75 -13.00 6.85 -19.32
CA SER A 75 -14.21 7.03 -18.48
C SER A 75 -14.34 5.99 -17.35
N ASP A 76 -13.73 4.82 -17.52
CA ASP A 76 -13.72 3.71 -16.57
C ASP A 76 -12.37 3.58 -15.82
N ALA A 77 -11.53 4.62 -15.86
CA ALA A 77 -10.22 4.62 -15.19
C ALA A 77 -10.31 4.60 -13.65
N ASN A 78 -11.46 4.94 -13.08
CA ASN A 78 -11.72 4.85 -11.64
C ASN A 78 -11.68 3.41 -11.10
N GLU A 79 -11.87 2.40 -11.97
CA GLU A 79 -11.77 0.99 -11.59
C GLU A 79 -10.32 0.47 -11.53
N LEU A 80 -9.34 1.28 -11.94
CA LEU A 80 -7.94 0.88 -11.97
C LEU A 80 -7.33 0.88 -10.57
N MET A 81 -6.68 -0.24 -10.22
CA MET A 81 -5.94 -0.38 -8.97
C MET A 81 -4.61 0.38 -9.02
N VAL A 82 -4.08 0.71 -7.84
CA VAL A 82 -2.77 1.39 -7.70
C VAL A 82 -1.64 0.65 -8.44
N LYS A 83 -1.59 -0.68 -8.41
CA LYS A 83 -0.63 -1.49 -9.19
C LYS A 83 -0.67 -1.25 -10.71
N GLU A 84 -1.84 -0.89 -11.25
CA GLU A 84 -2.00 -0.57 -12.67
C GLU A 84 -1.52 0.85 -12.95
N ARG A 85 -1.70 1.76 -11.99
CA ARG A 85 -1.23 3.15 -12.03
C ARG A 85 0.29 3.28 -11.84
N LEU A 86 0.90 2.39 -11.06
CA LEU A 86 2.36 2.29 -10.88
C LEU A 86 3.11 1.94 -12.17
N ARG A 87 2.43 1.51 -13.24
CA ARG A 87 3.08 1.22 -14.53
C ARG A 87 3.67 2.47 -15.17
N LEU A 88 3.00 3.63 -15.07
CA LEU A 88 3.47 4.86 -15.68
C LEU A 88 4.82 5.31 -15.12
N PRO A 89 5.00 5.49 -13.81
CA PRO A 89 6.32 5.83 -13.27
C PRO A 89 7.36 4.79 -13.69
N MET A 90 7.05 3.49 -13.61
CA MET A 90 7.98 2.43 -14.02
C MET A 90 8.41 2.54 -15.50
N TYR A 91 7.50 2.89 -16.40
CA TYR A 91 7.79 2.99 -17.83
C TYR A 91 8.56 4.26 -18.16
N LEU A 92 8.27 5.37 -17.47
CA LEU A 92 9.07 6.60 -17.54
C LEU A 92 10.51 6.34 -17.14
N GLN A 93 10.75 5.55 -16.08
CA GLN A 93 12.10 5.16 -15.68
C GLN A 93 12.81 4.31 -16.75
N LEU A 94 12.08 3.41 -17.44
CA LEU A 94 12.64 2.64 -18.57
C LEU A 94 12.98 3.52 -19.78
N ALA A 95 12.22 4.58 -20.01
CA ALA A 95 12.48 5.60 -21.03
C ALA A 95 13.63 6.56 -20.66
N GLY A 96 14.22 6.44 -19.46
CA GLY A 96 15.24 7.37 -18.97
C GLY A 96 14.69 8.70 -18.46
N LYS A 97 13.37 8.85 -18.35
CA LYS A 97 12.66 10.04 -17.85
C LYS A 97 12.47 9.96 -16.34
N ASN A 98 13.57 9.85 -15.60
CA ASN A 98 13.53 9.58 -14.15
C ASN A 98 12.79 10.68 -13.36
N ASP A 99 13.00 11.95 -13.69
CA ASP A 99 12.34 13.07 -12.99
C ASP A 99 10.82 13.03 -13.14
N GLU A 100 10.33 12.74 -14.35
CA GLU A 100 8.89 12.52 -14.60
C GLU A 100 8.38 11.28 -13.87
N GLY A 101 9.17 10.19 -13.87
CA GLY A 101 8.84 8.97 -13.13
C GLY A 101 8.69 9.22 -11.63
N TRP A 102 9.60 9.99 -11.02
CA TRP A 102 9.50 10.39 -9.61
C TRP A 102 8.32 11.31 -9.35
N LYS A 103 8.05 12.26 -10.26
CA LYS A 103 6.88 13.13 -10.16
C LYS A 103 5.60 12.30 -10.11
N ALA A 104 5.39 11.40 -11.08
CA ALA A 104 4.22 10.52 -11.12
C ALA A 104 4.13 9.60 -9.89
N LEU A 105 5.25 9.08 -9.40
CA LEU A 105 5.26 8.22 -8.22
C LEU A 105 4.91 8.99 -6.94
N ASN A 106 5.37 10.23 -6.81
CA ASN A 106 5.03 11.10 -5.68
C ASN A 106 3.56 11.56 -5.73
N GLU A 107 3.02 11.81 -6.92
CA GLU A 107 1.59 12.11 -7.11
C GLU A 107 0.73 10.94 -6.61
N LEU A 108 1.07 9.70 -6.99
CA LEU A 108 0.39 8.50 -6.48
C LEU A 108 0.51 8.38 -4.95
N ASN A 109 1.67 8.71 -4.38
CA ASN A 109 1.88 8.67 -2.93
C ASN A 109 1.01 9.67 -2.16
N VAL A 110 0.64 10.79 -2.79
CA VAL A 110 -0.26 11.80 -2.21
C VAL A 110 -1.73 11.44 -2.44
N GLU A 111 -2.06 10.89 -3.61
CA GLU A 111 -3.43 10.53 -3.98
C GLU A 111 -3.94 9.30 -3.22
N TYR A 112 -3.11 8.27 -3.08
CA TYR A 112 -3.50 6.97 -2.50
C TYR A 112 -2.97 6.80 -1.09
N VAL A 113 -3.69 7.35 -0.10
CA VAL A 113 -3.27 7.34 1.32
C VAL A 113 -3.69 6.09 2.10
N ASP A 114 -4.43 5.16 1.48
CA ASP A 114 -4.83 3.91 2.12
C ASP A 114 -3.63 2.97 2.36
N VAL A 115 -3.74 2.13 3.39
CA VAL A 115 -2.62 1.27 3.83
C VAL A 115 -2.20 0.24 2.77
N PHE A 116 -3.11 -0.20 1.90
CA PHE A 116 -2.82 -1.19 0.88
C PHE A 116 -1.96 -0.57 -0.21
N SER A 117 -2.34 0.61 -0.68
CA SER A 117 -1.61 1.35 -1.71
C SER A 117 -0.26 1.85 -1.21
N GLN A 118 -0.18 2.36 0.01
CA GLN A 118 1.06 2.92 0.56
C GLN A 118 2.19 1.89 0.64
N ALA A 119 1.88 0.62 0.97
CA ALA A 119 2.87 -0.46 0.95
C ALA A 119 3.43 -0.72 -0.46
N GLU A 120 2.56 -0.77 -1.47
CA GLU A 120 2.98 -0.99 -2.87
C GLU A 120 3.81 0.18 -3.40
N ILE A 121 3.40 1.42 -3.13
CA ILE A 121 4.10 2.64 -3.53
C ILE A 121 5.48 2.73 -2.87
N ALA A 122 5.58 2.47 -1.55
CA ALA A 122 6.84 2.47 -0.82
C ALA A 122 7.84 1.47 -1.40
N ASN A 123 7.39 0.25 -1.71
CA ASN A 123 8.22 -0.75 -2.37
C ASN A 123 8.65 -0.31 -3.78
N GLN A 124 7.77 0.36 -4.53
CA GLN A 124 8.13 0.87 -5.86
C GLN A 124 9.17 2.01 -5.79
N MET A 125 9.10 2.89 -4.78
CA MET A 125 10.13 3.92 -4.51
C MET A 125 11.50 3.30 -4.21
N ARG A 126 11.55 2.20 -3.45
CA ARG A 126 12.77 1.41 -3.25
C ARG A 126 13.34 0.91 -4.57
N VAL A 127 12.51 0.30 -5.42
CA VAL A 127 12.95 -0.24 -6.73
C VAL A 127 13.49 0.87 -7.64
N PHE A 128 12.88 2.05 -7.59
CA PHE A 128 13.37 3.22 -8.32
C PHE A 128 14.81 3.57 -7.95
N LEU A 129 15.06 3.74 -6.65
CA LEU A 129 16.38 4.08 -6.12
C LEU A 129 17.42 3.01 -6.42
N GLN A 130 17.05 1.73 -6.35
CA GLN A 130 17.96 0.64 -6.72
C GLN A 130 18.42 0.73 -8.19
N LYS A 131 17.49 1.03 -9.11
CA LYS A 131 17.83 1.16 -10.54
C LYS A 131 18.69 2.39 -10.82
N GLU A 132 18.52 3.45 -10.03
CA GLU A 132 19.37 4.64 -10.05
C GLU A 132 20.68 4.47 -9.27
N LYS A 133 20.95 3.27 -8.74
CA LYS A 133 22.14 2.97 -7.92
C LYS A 133 22.24 3.82 -6.64
N GLN A 134 21.15 4.41 -6.19
CA GLN A 134 21.04 5.12 -4.91
C GLN A 134 20.77 4.13 -3.76
N PHE A 135 21.67 3.15 -3.58
CA PHE A 135 21.42 1.99 -2.71
C PHE A 135 21.22 2.35 -1.24
N LYS A 136 21.94 3.36 -0.71
CA LYS A 136 21.75 3.83 0.67
C LYS A 136 20.32 4.35 0.91
N LYS A 137 19.80 5.14 -0.02
CA LYS A 137 18.42 5.64 0.05
C LYS A 137 17.39 4.53 -0.17
N ALA A 138 17.72 3.52 -0.99
CA ALA A 138 16.85 2.37 -1.18
C ALA A 138 16.63 1.59 0.12
N ILE A 139 17.61 1.53 1.04
CA ILE A 139 17.45 0.92 2.38
C ILE A 139 16.31 1.60 3.15
N MET A 140 16.25 2.94 3.13
CA MET A 140 15.18 3.70 3.77
C MET A 140 13.79 3.27 3.28
N PHE A 141 13.61 3.15 1.96
CA PHE A 141 12.34 2.71 1.39
C PHE A 141 12.10 1.20 1.52
N SER A 142 13.15 0.40 1.75
CA SER A 142 13.02 -1.01 2.14
C SER A 142 12.36 -1.13 3.50
N ILE A 143 12.89 -0.40 4.49
CA ILE A 143 12.33 -0.36 5.84
C ILE A 143 10.95 0.31 5.85
N TRP A 144 10.76 1.39 5.09
CA TRP A 144 9.45 2.05 4.98
C TRP A 144 8.36 1.14 4.41
N ALA A 145 8.70 0.29 3.43
CA ALA A 145 7.76 -0.71 2.92
C ALA A 145 7.38 -1.73 4.01
N ILE A 146 8.32 -2.17 4.86
CA ILE A 146 8.01 -3.02 6.03
C ILE A 146 7.02 -2.31 6.95
N ALA A 147 7.28 -1.05 7.28
CA ALA A 147 6.42 -0.26 8.16
C ALA A 147 4.98 -0.18 7.62
N LYS A 148 4.81 0.06 6.31
CA LYS A 148 3.48 0.13 5.68
C LYS A 148 2.77 -1.21 5.56
N GLU A 149 3.51 -2.30 5.38
CA GLU A 149 2.93 -3.63 5.46
C GLU A 149 2.45 -3.98 6.87
N ILE A 150 3.17 -3.55 7.92
CA ILE A 150 2.73 -3.73 9.30
C ILE A 150 1.42 -2.97 9.54
N GLU A 151 1.33 -1.70 9.14
CA GLU A 151 0.09 -0.90 9.27
C GLU A 151 -1.08 -1.57 8.53
N ARG A 152 -0.86 -2.08 7.32
CA ARG A 152 -1.85 -2.84 6.56
C ARG A 152 -2.30 -4.11 7.28
N ASP A 153 -1.36 -4.91 7.78
CA ASP A 153 -1.69 -6.19 8.39
C ASP A 153 -2.35 -6.01 9.77
N VAL A 154 -2.04 -4.93 10.50
CA VAL A 154 -2.80 -4.52 11.70
C VAL A 154 -4.26 -4.23 11.34
N GLN A 155 -4.51 -3.41 10.32
CA GLN A 155 -5.89 -3.10 9.90
C GLN A 155 -6.64 -4.34 9.42
N ASN A 156 -5.96 -5.28 8.75
CA ASN A 156 -6.60 -6.53 8.35
C ASN A 156 -7.00 -7.39 9.56
N VAL A 157 -6.16 -7.46 10.60
CA VAL A 157 -6.48 -8.17 11.86
C VAL A 157 -7.69 -7.53 12.54
N GLU A 158 -7.71 -6.20 12.65
CA GLU A 158 -8.84 -5.44 13.21
C GLU A 158 -10.13 -5.71 12.43
N ALA A 159 -10.08 -5.65 11.10
CA ALA A 159 -11.24 -5.93 10.24
C ALA A 159 -11.73 -7.38 10.37
N SER A 160 -10.83 -8.37 10.53
CA SER A 160 -11.21 -9.76 10.79
C SER A 160 -11.93 -9.93 12.14
N ILE A 161 -11.50 -9.19 13.17
CA ILE A 161 -12.16 -9.19 14.48
C ILE A 161 -13.55 -8.55 14.37
N GLU A 162 -13.64 -7.36 13.78
CA GLU A 162 -14.92 -6.64 13.61
C GLU A 162 -15.92 -7.43 12.78
N ASN A 163 -15.48 -8.06 11.69
CA ASN A 163 -16.36 -8.87 10.86
C ASN A 163 -16.83 -10.13 11.60
N THR A 164 -15.96 -10.78 12.39
CA THR A 164 -16.35 -11.93 13.21
C THR A 164 -17.43 -11.53 14.22
N ASP A 165 -17.23 -10.44 14.95
CA ASP A 165 -18.20 -9.96 15.94
C ASP A 165 -19.53 -9.56 15.29
N ARG A 166 -19.49 -8.81 14.18
CA ARG A 166 -20.70 -8.43 13.42
C ARG A 166 -21.47 -9.66 12.91
N MET A 167 -20.76 -10.70 12.47
CA MET A 167 -21.41 -11.93 12.01
C MET A 167 -22.02 -12.71 13.17
N ALA A 168 -21.39 -12.71 14.35
CA ALA A 168 -21.96 -13.30 15.56
C ALA A 168 -23.27 -12.60 15.98
N GLU A 169 -23.29 -11.26 15.94
CA GLU A 169 -24.51 -10.46 16.21
C GLU A 169 -25.63 -10.78 15.21
N LEU A 170 -25.32 -10.80 13.91
CA LEU A 170 -26.31 -11.13 12.88
C LEU A 170 -26.87 -12.55 13.02
N ARG A 171 -26.07 -13.51 13.45
CA ARG A 171 -26.55 -14.88 13.71
C ARG A 171 -27.47 -14.94 14.92
N ALA A 172 -27.15 -14.20 15.98
CA ALA A 172 -28.02 -14.08 17.15
C ALA A 172 -29.37 -13.41 16.81
N GLU A 173 -29.38 -12.49 15.83
CA GLU A 173 -30.60 -11.84 15.33
C GLU A 173 -31.40 -12.73 14.35
N TYR A 174 -30.71 -13.51 13.51
CA TYR A 174 -31.31 -14.29 12.42
C TYR A 174 -30.97 -15.79 12.55
N ASP A 175 -31.89 -16.53 13.17
CA ASP A 175 -31.82 -17.96 13.56
C ASP A 175 -31.64 -18.98 12.40
N PHE A 176 -31.54 -18.52 11.14
CA PHE A 176 -31.30 -19.39 9.97
C PHE A 176 -29.84 -19.38 9.49
N LEU A 177 -28.96 -18.63 10.16
CA LEU A 177 -27.53 -18.59 9.87
C LEU A 177 -26.78 -19.59 10.78
N GLU A 178 -26.99 -20.88 10.54
CA GLU A 178 -26.36 -21.97 11.31
C GLU A 178 -24.83 -21.91 11.23
N ASP A 179 -24.16 -22.31 12.32
CA ASP A 179 -22.73 -22.54 12.34
C ASP A 179 -22.36 -23.84 11.65
N ASP A 180 -21.25 -23.77 10.92
CA ASP A 180 -20.54 -24.95 10.46
C ASP A 180 -19.54 -25.30 11.55
N ASP A 181 -19.98 -26.12 12.51
CA ASP A 181 -19.24 -26.51 13.72
C ASP A 181 -17.91 -27.24 13.40
N GLU A 182 -17.65 -27.57 12.13
CA GLU A 182 -16.44 -28.27 11.68
C GLU A 182 -15.27 -27.35 11.33
N LYS A 183 -15.43 -26.02 11.42
CA LYS A 183 -14.37 -25.08 11.03
C LYS A 183 -13.28 -24.95 12.09
N GLU A 184 -12.03 -24.97 11.62
CA GLU A 184 -10.86 -24.72 12.45
C GLU A 184 -10.91 -23.31 13.07
N ILE A 185 -10.58 -23.22 14.36
CA ILE A 185 -10.55 -21.95 15.10
C ILE A 185 -9.12 -21.42 15.12
N HIS A 186 -8.91 -20.28 14.49
CA HIS A 186 -7.62 -19.61 14.37
C HIS A 186 -7.38 -18.56 15.47
N GLY A 187 -8.40 -18.22 16.24
CA GLY A 187 -8.33 -17.29 17.35
C GLY A 187 -9.69 -16.94 17.91
N TYR A 188 -9.71 -15.99 18.84
CA TYR A 188 -10.93 -15.46 19.44
C TYR A 188 -10.90 -13.94 19.42
N THR A 189 -12.06 -13.33 19.16
CA THR A 189 -12.23 -11.88 19.32
C THR A 189 -12.19 -11.49 20.80
N PRO A 190 -12.03 -10.20 21.14
CA PRO A 190 -12.15 -9.72 22.52
C PRO A 190 -13.50 -10.06 23.19
N ASN A 191 -14.57 -10.23 22.38
CA ASN A 191 -15.90 -10.62 22.84
C ASN A 191 -16.06 -12.14 23.03
N GLY A 192 -15.01 -12.93 22.75
CA GLY A 192 -15.00 -14.38 22.89
C GLY A 192 -15.57 -15.14 21.69
N ASN A 193 -15.83 -14.45 20.57
CA ASN A 193 -16.34 -15.11 19.37
C ASN A 193 -15.19 -15.83 18.62
N PRO A 194 -15.40 -17.08 18.16
CA PRO A 194 -14.37 -17.84 17.45
C PRO A 194 -14.12 -17.26 16.06
N ILE A 195 -12.86 -17.03 15.73
CA ILE A 195 -12.42 -16.59 14.40
C ILE A 195 -12.02 -17.83 13.59
N THR A 196 -12.79 -18.14 12.55
CA THR A 196 -12.56 -19.32 11.68
C THR A 196 -12.01 -18.95 10.30
N ASP A 197 -11.79 -17.65 10.03
CA ASP A 197 -11.11 -17.21 8.81
C ASP A 197 -9.59 -17.36 8.96
N TYR A 198 -9.01 -18.29 8.20
CA TYR A 198 -7.57 -18.52 8.14
C TYR A 198 -6.74 -17.25 7.81
N ALA A 199 -7.33 -16.27 7.11
CA ALA A 199 -6.66 -15.01 6.82
C ALA A 199 -6.19 -14.31 8.10
N TYR A 200 -6.94 -14.42 9.21
CA TYR A 200 -6.57 -13.87 10.51
C TYR A 200 -5.21 -14.38 11.00
N GLU A 201 -5.01 -15.71 10.98
CA GLU A 201 -3.75 -16.34 11.38
C GLU A 201 -2.60 -15.89 10.48
N LEU A 202 -2.85 -15.82 9.17
CA LEU A 202 -1.86 -15.36 8.20
C LEU A 202 -1.40 -13.93 8.47
N PHE A 203 -2.32 -13.02 8.83
CA PHE A 203 -1.97 -11.64 9.16
C PHE A 203 -1.18 -11.56 10.48
N LEU A 204 -1.55 -12.32 11.51
CA LEU A 204 -0.79 -12.37 12.77
C LEU A 204 0.62 -12.92 12.58
N SER A 205 0.77 -13.97 11.77
CA SER A 205 2.06 -14.55 11.43
C SER A 205 2.96 -13.53 10.72
N ARG A 206 2.43 -12.83 9.71
CA ARG A 206 3.14 -11.75 9.00
C ARG A 206 3.54 -10.61 9.93
N LEU A 207 2.67 -10.20 10.85
CA LEU A 207 2.99 -9.17 11.84
C LEU A 207 4.13 -9.60 12.76
N THR A 208 4.07 -10.84 13.24
CA THR A 208 5.11 -11.42 14.11
C THR A 208 6.45 -11.45 13.39
N GLU A 209 6.48 -11.94 12.15
CA GLU A 209 7.67 -12.00 11.32
C GLU A 209 8.21 -10.58 11.04
N ALA A 210 7.37 -9.67 10.54
CA ALA A 210 7.78 -8.32 10.14
C ALA A 210 8.29 -7.46 11.30
N LYS A 211 7.85 -7.73 12.53
CA LYS A 211 8.34 -7.06 13.75
C LYS A 211 9.55 -7.73 14.36
N SER A 212 9.84 -8.99 14.02
CA SER A 212 10.97 -9.74 14.56
C SER A 212 12.31 -9.23 13.99
N ILE A 213 13.38 -9.37 14.79
CA ILE A 213 14.75 -9.06 14.34
C ILE A 213 15.10 -9.86 13.09
N GLU A 214 14.80 -11.16 13.08
CA GLU A 214 15.11 -12.05 11.96
C GLU A 214 14.36 -11.66 10.69
N GLY A 215 13.05 -11.41 10.79
CA GLY A 215 12.24 -11.01 9.64
C GLY A 215 12.67 -9.64 9.08
N VAL A 216 13.00 -8.67 9.93
CA VAL A 216 13.58 -7.40 9.46
C VAL A 216 14.92 -7.64 8.76
N HIS A 217 15.82 -8.43 9.37
CA HIS A 217 17.14 -8.74 8.82
C HIS A 217 17.03 -9.35 7.42
N GLN A 218 16.28 -10.44 7.26
CA GLN A 218 16.09 -11.13 5.99
C GLN A 218 15.55 -10.20 4.89
N ARG A 219 14.63 -9.30 5.25
CA ARG A 219 13.97 -8.39 4.30
C ARG A 219 14.88 -7.26 3.81
N ILE A 220 15.81 -6.78 4.63
CA ILE A 220 16.71 -5.67 4.27
C ILE A 220 18.08 -6.13 3.76
N GLU A 221 18.51 -7.38 4.05
CA GLU A 221 19.85 -7.90 3.76
C GLU A 221 20.29 -7.67 2.31
N LYS A 222 19.40 -7.95 1.35
CA LYS A 222 19.71 -7.77 -0.08
C LYS A 222 20.06 -6.32 -0.43
N ASP A 223 19.38 -5.35 0.19
CA ASP A 223 19.64 -3.94 -0.04
C ASP A 223 20.89 -3.47 0.69
N MET A 224 21.12 -3.95 1.90
CA MET A 224 22.37 -3.74 2.65
C MET A 224 23.58 -4.25 1.86
N LYS A 225 23.47 -5.45 1.28
CA LYS A 225 24.51 -6.03 0.41
C LYS A 225 24.78 -5.17 -0.82
N LYS A 226 23.73 -4.70 -1.51
CA LYS A 226 23.89 -3.79 -2.67
C LYS A 226 24.54 -2.46 -2.27
N ALA A 227 24.26 -1.97 -1.07
CA ALA A 227 24.85 -0.76 -0.53
C ALA A 227 26.27 -0.95 0.02
N LYS A 228 26.80 -2.19 0.05
CA LYS A 228 28.08 -2.57 0.66
C LYS A 228 28.15 -2.29 2.16
N LEU A 229 27.07 -2.64 2.87
CA LEU A 229 26.88 -2.40 4.31
C LEU A 229 26.38 -3.67 5.02
N LEU A 230 26.74 -4.85 4.52
CA LEU A 230 26.17 -6.12 4.99
C LEU A 230 26.44 -6.34 6.48
N GLU A 231 27.59 -5.91 6.97
CA GLU A 231 28.01 -5.94 8.37
C GLU A 231 27.11 -5.12 9.31
N LEU A 232 26.37 -4.13 8.77
CA LEU A 232 25.45 -3.29 9.53
C LEU A 232 24.01 -3.82 9.52
N THR A 233 23.74 -4.95 8.83
CA THR A 233 22.37 -5.49 8.70
C THR A 233 21.80 -5.88 10.06
N GLN A 234 22.56 -6.65 10.86
CA GLN A 234 22.13 -7.09 12.19
C GLN A 234 21.87 -5.93 13.18
N PRO A 235 22.80 -4.98 13.39
CA PRO A 235 22.55 -3.88 14.32
C PRO A 235 21.38 -3.00 13.86
N LEU A 236 21.22 -2.75 12.56
CA LEU A 236 20.07 -2.01 12.04
C LEU A 236 18.76 -2.78 12.24
N ALA A 237 18.74 -4.09 12.02
CA ALA A 237 17.56 -4.92 12.23
C ALA A 237 17.11 -4.92 13.70
N ASN A 238 18.04 -4.91 14.65
CA ASN A 238 17.74 -4.81 16.08
C ASN A 238 16.98 -3.50 16.39
N ASP A 239 17.51 -2.36 15.94
CA ASP A 239 16.92 -1.04 16.21
C ASP A 239 15.55 -0.87 15.53
N ILE A 240 15.42 -1.36 14.29
CA ILE A 240 14.16 -1.30 13.54
C ILE A 240 13.10 -2.22 14.14
N SER A 241 13.46 -3.44 14.54
CA SER A 241 12.55 -4.36 15.24
C SER A 241 12.05 -3.77 16.57
N ALA A 242 12.95 -3.15 17.33
CA ALA A 242 12.59 -2.45 18.56
C ALA A 242 11.62 -1.29 18.28
N TYR A 243 11.88 -0.49 17.24
CA TYR A 243 10.99 0.59 16.81
C TYR A 243 9.61 0.09 16.38
N PHE A 244 9.55 -0.97 15.57
CA PHE A 244 8.29 -1.56 15.12
C PHE A 244 7.45 -2.16 16.26
N SER A 245 8.09 -2.61 17.33
CA SER A 245 7.41 -3.16 18.50
C SER A 245 6.81 -2.10 19.43
N GLN A 246 7.27 -0.84 19.37
CA GLN A 246 6.87 0.23 20.28
C GLN A 246 5.77 1.15 19.74
N LYS A 247 5.44 1.06 18.45
CA LYS A 247 4.55 1.99 17.76
C LYS A 247 3.50 1.25 16.96
N SER A 248 2.34 1.87 16.78
CA SER A 248 1.27 1.42 15.89
C SER A 248 1.24 2.20 14.56
N HIS A 249 1.86 3.38 14.51
CA HIS A 249 1.91 4.25 13.34
C HIS A 249 3.34 4.72 13.15
N TYR A 250 3.85 4.65 11.93
CA TYR A 250 5.25 4.90 11.64
C TYR A 250 5.46 6.18 10.83
N ARG A 251 6.56 6.87 11.12
CA ARG A 251 6.97 8.09 10.42
C ARG A 251 8.25 7.85 9.64
N LEU A 252 8.31 8.36 8.40
CA LEU A 252 9.43 8.14 7.50
C LEU A 252 10.71 8.82 8.03
N GLU A 253 10.56 9.99 8.64
CA GLU A 253 11.63 10.73 9.31
C GLU A 253 12.24 9.94 10.47
N GLU A 254 11.42 9.22 11.25
CA GLU A 254 11.91 8.39 12.36
C GLU A 254 12.69 7.17 11.82
N VAL A 255 12.20 6.56 10.74
CA VAL A 255 12.94 5.50 10.03
C VAL A 255 14.29 6.01 9.52
N ARG A 256 14.31 7.18 8.88
CA ARG A 256 15.55 7.82 8.42
C ARG A 256 16.51 8.06 9.58
N ASP A 257 16.03 8.64 10.67
CA ASP A 257 16.85 8.97 11.83
C ASP A 257 17.43 7.72 12.51
N ILE A 258 16.73 6.57 12.48
CA ILE A 258 17.28 5.29 12.91
C ILE A 258 18.40 4.82 11.97
N ILE A 259 18.17 4.87 10.66
CA ILE A 259 19.18 4.42 9.68
C ILE A 259 20.43 5.31 9.77
N ASP A 260 20.28 6.62 9.92
CA ASP A 260 21.39 7.57 10.01
C ASP A 260 22.34 7.33 11.20
N LYS A 261 21.88 6.62 12.25
CA LYS A 261 22.76 6.15 13.35
C LYS A 261 23.77 5.11 12.90
N HIS A 262 23.45 4.32 11.89
CA HIS A 262 24.26 3.22 11.37
C HIS A 262 24.94 3.59 10.04
N VAL A 263 24.19 4.25 9.17
CA VAL A 263 24.54 4.52 7.79
C VAL A 263 24.24 5.99 7.52
N ASN A 264 25.24 6.83 7.28
CA ASN A 264 24.96 8.20 6.85
C ASN A 264 24.28 8.16 5.45
N VAL A 265 22.95 8.40 5.41
CA VAL A 265 22.09 8.34 4.21
C VAL A 265 22.05 9.69 3.47
N VAL A 266 22.55 10.77 4.09
CA VAL A 266 22.60 12.14 3.53
C VAL A 266 23.50 12.25 2.31
#